data_AF-A0A6G9XYB0-F1
#
_entry.id   AF-A0A6G9XYB0-F1
#
_cell.length_a   1.000
_cell.length_b   1.000
_cell.length_c   1.000
_cell.angle_alpha   90.00
_cell.angle_beta   90.00
_cell.angle_gamma   90.00
#
_symmetry.space_group_name_H-M   'P 1'
#
loop_
_entity.id
_entity.type
_entity.pdbx_description
1 polymer ?
#
loop_
_entity_poly.entity_id
_entity_poly.type
_entity_poly.pdbx_seq_one_letter_code
_entity_poly.pdbx_strand_id
1 'polypeptide(L)'
;MSTENPAQDQSVQNQGATPQNVAQADIPDWVRKELADVRSEAARYRVEKNEALTAAMTAAQAAVAEQLNSANAEKQAFAEQANTANTELLRLRTALEAGVPAEKVVQFASLLQGSTAEELQAHADTVKTLLGTPVSPSATDPTQALGGASVADPATAFGDLLRNNIR
;
A
#
# COMPACT_ATOMS: atom_id res chain seq x y z
N MET A 1 60.23 -7.20 36.24
CA MET A 1 60.62 -8.54 35.74
C MET A 1 61.21 -8.36 34.35
N SER A 2 62.53 -8.21 34.30
CA SER A 2 63.33 -8.30 33.07
C SER A 2 63.64 -9.77 32.81
N THR A 3 63.55 -10.22 31.56
CA THR A 3 64.44 -11.25 31.03
C THR A 3 64.78 -10.89 29.59
N GLU A 4 66.08 -10.72 29.36
CA GLU A 4 66.76 -10.55 28.09
C GLU A 4 66.74 -11.85 27.25
N ASN A 5 66.78 -11.65 25.92
CA ASN A 5 67.46 -12.36 24.81
C ASN A 5 68.57 -13.39 25.19
N PRO A 6 69.15 -14.28 24.32
CA PRO A 6 69.17 -14.26 22.83
C PRO A 6 69.27 -15.67 22.13
N ALA A 7 69.68 -15.67 20.85
CA ALA A 7 70.24 -16.76 20.02
C ALA A 7 69.21 -17.68 19.29
N GLN A 8 68.96 -17.41 18.00
CA GLN A 8 69.66 -18.02 16.84
C GLN A 8 69.43 -19.52 16.73
N ASP A 9 68.73 -19.99 15.67
CA ASP A 9 69.39 -20.91 14.74
C ASP A 9 68.65 -21.05 13.38
N GLN A 10 69.46 -20.96 12.33
CA GLN A 10 69.31 -21.49 10.96
C GLN A 10 68.25 -20.92 10.02
N SER A 11 68.67 -19.85 9.35
CA SER A 11 68.53 -19.74 7.89
C SER A 11 68.93 -21.04 7.19
N VAL A 12 67.97 -21.91 6.89
CA VAL A 12 68.16 -22.96 5.89
C VAL A 12 68.14 -22.27 4.53
N GLN A 13 69.34 -21.93 4.06
CA GLN A 13 69.61 -21.81 2.64
C GLN A 13 69.26 -23.16 1.99
N ASN A 14 68.06 -23.28 1.43
CA ASN A 14 67.80 -24.33 0.45
C ASN A 14 67.88 -23.68 -0.93
N GLN A 15 69.11 -23.64 -1.44
CA GLN A 15 69.38 -23.53 -2.86
C GLN A 15 68.78 -24.77 -3.54
N GLY A 16 67.54 -24.65 -3.98
CA GLY A 16 66.87 -25.61 -4.85
C GLY A 16 66.52 -24.92 -6.14
N ALA A 17 67.49 -24.89 -7.06
CA ALA A 17 67.35 -24.63 -8.49
C ALA A 17 66.24 -23.65 -8.90
N THR A 18 66.63 -22.41 -9.25
CA THR A 18 66.01 -21.80 -10.44
C THR A 18 65.97 -22.87 -11.51
N PRO A 19 64.81 -23.22 -12.13
CA PRO A 19 64.87 -24.06 -13.31
C PRO A 19 65.78 -23.30 -14.26
N GLN A 20 66.95 -23.89 -14.50
CA GLN A 20 67.87 -23.47 -15.54
C GLN A 20 66.99 -23.10 -16.73
N ASN A 21 67.25 -21.93 -17.31
CA ASN A 21 66.84 -21.59 -18.65
C ASN A 21 67.47 -22.63 -19.60
N VAL A 22 66.95 -23.85 -19.59
CA VAL A 22 67.28 -24.91 -20.53
C VAL A 22 66.61 -24.47 -21.81
N ALA A 23 67.36 -23.68 -22.57
CA ALA A 23 67.21 -23.45 -23.98
C ALA A 23 65.75 -23.40 -24.46
N GLN A 24 65.13 -22.22 -24.37
CA GLN A 24 64.08 -21.82 -25.31
C GLN A 24 64.54 -21.97 -26.79
N ALA A 25 65.85 -22.15 -27.01
CA ALA A 25 66.53 -22.26 -28.29
C ALA A 25 66.58 -23.67 -28.91
N ASP A 26 66.18 -24.75 -28.22
CA ASP A 26 66.31 -26.13 -28.75
C ASP A 26 65.00 -26.93 -28.68
N ILE A 27 63.87 -26.22 -28.74
CA ILE A 27 62.53 -26.82 -28.81
C ILE A 27 62.14 -26.92 -30.30
N PRO A 28 61.83 -28.12 -30.82
CA PRO A 28 61.38 -28.29 -32.20
C PRO A 28 60.18 -27.40 -32.53
N ASP A 29 60.12 -26.86 -33.75
CA ASP A 29 59.06 -25.92 -34.17
C ASP A 29 57.65 -26.49 -33.97
N TRP A 30 57.47 -27.80 -34.13
CA TRP A 30 56.17 -28.48 -33.92
C TRP A 30 55.71 -28.40 -32.46
N VAL A 31 56.61 -28.50 -31.47
CA VAL A 31 56.29 -28.38 -30.04
C VAL A 31 55.93 -26.94 -29.69
N ARG A 32 56.64 -25.97 -30.27
CA ARG A 32 56.35 -24.54 -30.07
C ARG A 32 54.98 -24.17 -30.62
N LYS A 33 54.63 -24.70 -31.80
CA LYS A 33 53.32 -24.51 -32.42
C LYS A 33 52.21 -25.15 -31.60
N GLU A 34 52.35 -26.42 -31.22
CA GLU A 34 51.36 -27.12 -30.40
C GLU A 34 51.11 -26.41 -29.07
N LEU A 35 52.17 -25.95 -28.41
CA LEU A 35 52.04 -25.21 -27.15
C LEU A 35 51.35 -23.86 -27.34
N ALA A 36 51.59 -23.18 -28.47
CA ALA A 36 50.89 -21.95 -28.81
C ALA A 36 49.40 -22.20 -29.08
N ASP A 37 49.08 -23.28 -29.81
CA ASP A 37 47.72 -23.68 -30.14
C ASP A 37 46.93 -24.03 -28.87
N VAL A 38 47.47 -24.89 -27.99
CA VAL A 38 46.86 -25.24 -26.69
C VAL A 38 46.66 -24.02 -25.80
N ARG A 39 47.62 -23.07 -25.78
CA ARG A 39 47.48 -21.83 -25.01
C ARG A 39 46.40 -20.92 -25.58
N SER A 40 46.31 -20.83 -26.91
CA SER A 40 45.28 -20.03 -27.58
C SER A 40 43.89 -20.60 -27.31
N GLU A 41 43.76 -21.93 -27.34
CA GLU A 41 42.51 -22.63 -27.05
C GLU A 41 42.13 -22.46 -25.57
N ALA A 42 43.06 -22.64 -24.64
CA ALA A 42 42.82 -22.37 -23.22
C ALA A 42 42.45 -20.91 -22.94
N ALA A 43 43.04 -19.95 -23.66
CA ALA A 43 42.68 -18.54 -23.56
C ALA A 43 41.24 -18.29 -24.07
N ARG A 44 40.87 -18.89 -25.21
CA ARG A 44 39.50 -18.81 -25.75
C ARG A 44 38.48 -19.39 -24.77
N TYR A 45 38.73 -20.58 -24.23
CA TYR A 45 37.83 -21.17 -23.23
C TYR A 45 37.66 -20.30 -21.99
N ARG A 46 38.71 -19.60 -21.54
CA ARG A 46 38.60 -18.66 -20.41
C ARG A 46 37.72 -17.47 -20.77
N VAL A 47 37.87 -16.91 -21.96
CA VAL A 47 37.04 -15.79 -22.44
C VAL A 47 35.59 -16.23 -22.58
N GLU A 48 35.33 -17.32 -23.29
CA GLU A 48 33.98 -17.86 -23.51
C GLU A 48 33.27 -18.18 -22.18
N LYS A 49 33.99 -18.78 -21.21
CA LYS A 49 33.44 -19.03 -19.87
C LYS A 49 33.10 -17.74 -19.14
N ASN A 50 34.00 -16.76 -19.18
CA ASN A 50 33.77 -15.48 -18.50
C ASN A 50 32.60 -14.72 -19.13
N GLU A 51 32.52 -14.69 -20.46
CA GLU A 51 31.40 -14.08 -21.19
C GLU A 51 30.08 -14.77 -20.87
N ALA A 52 30.04 -16.11 -20.87
CA ALA A 52 28.85 -16.87 -20.50
C ALA A 52 28.41 -16.60 -19.05
N LEU A 53 29.37 -16.50 -18.12
CA LEU A 53 29.09 -16.20 -16.72
C LEU A 53 28.56 -14.77 -16.56
N THR A 54 29.18 -13.79 -17.21
CA THR A 54 28.72 -12.40 -17.20
C THR A 54 27.31 -12.29 -17.80
N ALA A 55 27.06 -12.93 -18.94
CA ALA A 55 25.75 -12.94 -19.57
C ALA A 55 24.68 -13.56 -18.67
N ALA A 56 24.98 -14.70 -18.03
CA ALA A 56 24.07 -15.34 -17.08
C ALA A 56 23.79 -14.46 -15.84
N MET A 57 24.82 -13.80 -15.29
CA MET A 57 24.66 -12.87 -14.17
C MET A 57 23.81 -11.66 -14.56
N THR A 58 24.05 -11.05 -15.71
CA THR A 58 23.27 -9.91 -16.19
C THR A 58 21.81 -10.29 -16.44
N ALA A 59 21.55 -11.45 -17.06
CA ALA A 59 20.20 -11.94 -17.27
C ALA A 59 19.48 -12.23 -15.94
N ALA A 60 20.17 -12.85 -14.98
CA ALA A 60 19.61 -13.11 -13.65
C ALA A 60 19.31 -11.81 -12.89
N GLN A 61 20.21 -10.83 -12.92
CA GLN A 61 19.99 -9.53 -12.29
C GLN A 61 18.81 -8.78 -12.92
N ALA A 62 18.70 -8.80 -14.26
CA ALA A 62 17.57 -8.19 -14.95
C ALA A 62 16.23 -8.86 -14.59
N ALA A 63 16.19 -10.20 -14.54
CA ALA A 63 15.00 -10.94 -14.16
C ALA A 63 14.59 -10.66 -12.70
N VAL A 64 15.55 -10.61 -11.77
CA VAL A 64 15.27 -10.28 -10.36
C VAL A 64 14.83 -8.84 -10.21
N ALA A 65 15.45 -7.89 -10.93
CA ALA A 65 15.05 -6.49 -10.91
C ALA A 65 13.61 -6.31 -11.42
N GLU A 66 13.23 -7.01 -12.49
CA GLU A 66 11.88 -6.98 -13.03
C GLU A 66 10.86 -7.56 -12.02
N GLN A 67 11.16 -8.72 -11.44
CA GLN A 67 10.30 -9.32 -10.41
C GLN A 67 10.16 -8.41 -9.17
N LEU A 68 11.24 -7.76 -8.76
CA LEU A 68 11.22 -6.85 -7.61
C LEU A 68 10.41 -5.58 -7.91
N ASN A 69 10.52 -5.04 -9.13
CA ASN A 69 9.71 -3.91 -9.57
C ASN A 69 8.23 -4.27 -9.63
N SER A 70 7.88 -5.42 -10.22
CA SER A 70 6.51 -5.93 -10.27
C SER A 70 5.95 -6.18 -8.87
N ALA A 71 6.70 -6.86 -7.99
CA ALA A 71 6.27 -7.11 -6.61
C ALA A 71 6.10 -5.81 -5.81
N ASN A 72 6.96 -4.81 -6.02
CA ASN A 72 6.81 -3.50 -5.38
C ASN A 72 5.58 -2.75 -5.89
N ALA A 73 5.30 -2.79 -7.18
CA ALA A 73 4.10 -2.19 -7.75
C ALA A 73 2.83 -2.84 -7.20
N GLU A 74 2.80 -4.18 -7.13
CA GLU A 74 1.69 -4.92 -6.53
C GLU A 74 1.53 -4.59 -5.04
N LYS A 75 2.62 -4.59 -4.28
CA LYS A 75 2.60 -4.23 -2.85
C LYS A 75 2.06 -2.82 -2.64
N GLN A 76 2.46 -1.86 -3.48
CA GLN A 76 1.96 -0.50 -3.39
C GLN A 76 0.46 -0.43 -3.70
N ALA A 77 0.01 -1.11 -4.76
CA ALA A 77 -1.41 -1.19 -5.09
C ALA A 77 -2.24 -1.83 -3.95
N PHE A 78 -1.76 -2.91 -3.33
CA PHE A 78 -2.43 -3.53 -2.18
C PHE A 78 -2.41 -2.62 -0.94
N ALA A 79 -1.33 -1.88 -0.69
CA ALA A 79 -1.26 -0.94 0.42
C ALA A 79 -2.26 0.21 0.24
N GLU A 80 -2.41 0.73 -0.97
CA GLU A 80 -3.40 1.76 -1.31
C GLU A 80 -4.83 1.22 -1.11
N GLN A 81 -5.15 0.04 -1.63
CA GLN A 81 -6.46 -0.60 -1.45
C GLN A 81 -6.78 -0.86 0.03
N ALA A 82 -5.81 -1.37 0.79
CA ALA A 82 -5.99 -1.60 2.23
C ALA A 82 -6.23 -0.29 2.99
N ASN A 83 -5.53 0.78 2.63
CA ASN A 83 -5.73 2.08 3.26
C ASN A 83 -7.11 2.66 2.94
N THR A 84 -7.56 2.56 1.69
CA THR A 84 -8.92 2.96 1.30
C THR A 84 -9.98 2.18 2.06
N ALA A 85 -9.87 0.85 2.10
CA ALA A 85 -10.81 -0.01 2.82
C ALA A 85 -10.84 0.28 4.33
N ASN A 86 -9.68 0.50 4.96
CA ASN A 86 -9.60 0.87 6.37
C ASN A 86 -10.28 2.22 6.65
N THR A 87 -10.07 3.20 5.76
CA THR A 87 -10.70 4.52 5.88
C THR A 87 -12.21 4.43 5.74
N GLU A 88 -12.71 3.64 4.78
CA GLU A 88 -14.14 3.39 4.60
C GLU A 88 -14.77 2.71 5.81
N LEU A 89 -14.11 1.67 6.35
CA LEU A 89 -14.56 1.01 7.58
C LEU A 89 -14.60 1.98 8.77
N LEU A 90 -13.61 2.87 8.89
CA LEU A 90 -13.58 3.88 9.93
C LEU A 90 -14.76 4.85 9.80
N ARG A 91 -15.05 5.35 8.59
CA ARG A 91 -16.21 6.21 8.29
C ARG A 91 -17.54 5.52 8.60
N LEU A 92 -17.66 4.23 8.26
CA LEU A 92 -18.87 3.46 8.55
C LEU A 92 -19.05 3.25 10.06
N ARG A 93 -17.97 2.95 10.78
CA ARG A 93 -18.00 2.81 12.25
C ARG A 93 -18.39 4.13 12.93
N THR A 94 -17.80 5.25 12.53
CA THR A 94 -18.15 6.56 13.10
C THR A 94 -19.58 6.98 12.77
N ALA A 95 -20.08 6.68 11.57
CA ALA A 95 -21.48 6.90 11.21
C ALA A 95 -22.46 6.07 12.08
N LEU A 96 -22.11 4.82 12.39
CA LEU A 96 -22.88 3.96 13.29
C LEU A 96 -22.82 4.46 14.74
N GLU A 97 -21.65 4.86 15.23
CA GLU A 97 -21.47 5.45 16.56
C GLU A 97 -22.25 6.76 16.73
N ALA A 98 -22.37 7.55 15.66
CA ALA A 98 -23.16 8.78 15.64
C ALA A 98 -24.69 8.54 15.71
N GLY A 99 -25.13 7.27 15.63
CA GLY A 99 -26.54 6.87 15.75
C GLY A 99 -27.36 7.09 14.48
N VAL A 100 -26.73 7.06 13.31
CA VAL A 100 -27.42 7.22 12.02
C VAL A 100 -28.23 5.94 11.68
N PRO A 101 -29.48 6.06 11.23
CA PRO A 101 -30.29 4.90 10.80
C PRO A 101 -29.59 4.09 9.70
N ALA A 102 -29.69 2.77 9.74
CA ALA A 102 -28.97 1.85 8.84
C ALA A 102 -29.18 2.17 7.34
N GLU A 103 -30.35 2.70 6.97
CA GLU A 103 -30.71 3.10 5.61
C GLU A 103 -29.94 4.34 5.12
N LYS A 104 -29.39 5.13 6.05
CA LYS A 104 -28.68 6.39 5.79
C LYS A 104 -27.20 6.35 6.15
N VAL A 105 -26.72 5.29 6.82
CA VAL A 105 -25.32 5.14 7.24
C VAL A 105 -24.36 5.28 6.07
N VAL A 106 -24.64 4.67 4.91
CA VAL A 106 -23.76 4.74 3.73
C VAL A 106 -23.70 6.18 3.18
N GLN A 107 -24.84 6.87 3.11
CA GLN A 107 -24.91 8.25 2.64
C GLN A 107 -24.18 9.19 3.60
N PHE A 108 -24.36 9.00 4.90
CA PHE A 108 -23.69 9.80 5.93
C PHE A 108 -22.17 9.54 5.94
N ALA A 109 -21.74 8.28 5.89
CA ALA A 109 -20.33 7.91 5.84
C ALA A 109 -19.62 8.48 4.60
N SER A 110 -20.32 8.61 3.47
CA SER A 110 -19.77 9.25 2.25
C SER A 110 -19.53 10.75 2.39
N LEU A 111 -20.22 11.41 3.33
CA LEU A 111 -20.07 12.84 3.62
C LEU A 111 -18.98 13.11 4.65
N LEU A 112 -18.50 12.08 5.37
CA LEU A 112 -17.47 12.24 6.39
C LEU A 112 -16.11 12.46 5.74
N GLN A 113 -15.46 13.56 6.13
CA GLN A 113 -14.11 13.90 5.74
C GLN A 113 -13.18 13.76 6.95
N GLY A 114 -12.03 13.14 6.73
CA GLY A 114 -11.07 12.85 7.79
C GLY A 114 -10.31 11.57 7.54
N SER A 115 -9.17 11.47 8.20
CA SER A 115 -8.24 10.34 8.12
C SER A 115 -8.06 9.64 9.46
N THR A 116 -8.37 10.34 10.56
CA THR A 116 -8.29 9.82 11.93
C THR A 116 -9.67 9.66 12.54
N ALA A 117 -9.78 8.86 13.60
CA ALA A 117 -11.04 8.59 14.27
C ALA A 117 -11.61 9.89 14.89
N GLU A 118 -10.72 10.72 15.44
CA GLU A 118 -11.05 11.98 16.11
C GLU A 118 -11.57 13.02 15.11
N GLU A 119 -10.92 13.15 13.94
CA GLU A 119 -11.38 14.02 12.85
C GLU A 119 -12.76 13.59 12.36
N LEU A 120 -12.95 12.28 12.17
CA LEU A 120 -14.21 11.74 11.67
C LEU A 120 -15.35 11.89 12.68
N GLN A 121 -15.08 11.77 13.97
CA GLN A 121 -16.08 12.01 15.01
C GLN A 121 -16.47 13.49 15.08
N ALA A 122 -15.48 14.39 15.11
CA ALA A 122 -15.73 15.83 15.10
C ALA A 122 -16.54 16.27 13.85
N HIS A 123 -16.20 15.70 12.68
CA HIS A 123 -16.93 15.97 11.44
C HIS A 123 -18.31 15.28 11.42
N ALA A 124 -18.47 14.12 12.04
CA ALA A 124 -19.78 13.49 12.19
C ALA A 124 -20.71 14.35 13.04
N ASP A 125 -20.22 14.93 14.13
CA ASP A 125 -21.00 15.83 14.98
C ASP A 125 -21.42 17.10 14.22
N THR A 126 -20.52 17.72 13.45
CA THR A 126 -20.88 18.89 12.64
C THR A 126 -21.91 18.53 11.56
N VAL A 127 -21.70 17.45 10.82
CA VAL A 127 -22.65 17.00 9.79
C VAL A 127 -24.00 16.63 10.40
N LYS A 128 -24.00 16.03 11.59
CA LYS A 128 -25.24 15.72 12.34
C LYS A 128 -25.98 16.97 12.76
N THR A 129 -25.31 18.04 13.18
CA THR A 129 -26.00 19.31 13.47
C THR A 129 -26.58 19.97 12.22
N LEU A 130 -25.89 19.86 11.07
CA LEU A 130 -26.37 20.41 9.79
C LEU A 130 -27.56 19.62 9.22
N LEU A 131 -27.52 18.28 9.28
CA LEU A 131 -28.58 17.40 8.76
C LEU A 131 -29.72 17.17 9.77
N GLY A 132 -29.40 17.26 11.06
CA GLY A 132 -30.29 16.97 12.17
C GLY A 132 -31.18 18.13 12.58
N THR A 133 -31.35 19.16 11.75
CA THR A 133 -32.50 20.06 11.92
C THR A 133 -33.72 19.28 11.41
N PRO A 134 -34.57 18.69 12.27
CA PRO A 134 -35.83 18.20 11.79
C PRO A 134 -36.53 19.39 11.13
N VAL A 135 -36.96 19.20 9.88
CA VAL A 135 -38.03 20.04 9.33
C VAL A 135 -39.15 19.88 10.34
N SER A 136 -39.33 20.89 11.20
CA SER A 136 -40.48 20.94 12.09
C SER A 136 -41.68 20.69 11.20
N PRO A 137 -42.62 19.80 11.58
CA PRO A 137 -43.82 19.59 10.77
C PRO A 137 -44.36 20.98 10.47
N SER A 138 -44.43 21.35 9.18
CA SER A 138 -44.92 22.66 8.78
C SER A 138 -46.21 22.87 9.54
N ALA A 139 -46.33 23.97 10.30
CA ALA A 139 -47.49 24.21 11.14
C ALA A 139 -48.74 23.94 10.30
N THR A 140 -49.41 22.82 10.56
CA THR A 140 -50.56 22.41 9.77
C THR A 140 -51.62 23.46 10.06
N ASP A 141 -52.01 24.20 9.02
CA ASP A 141 -53.07 25.18 9.13
C ASP A 141 -54.33 24.45 9.66
N PRO A 142 -54.88 24.86 10.82
CA PRO A 142 -56.06 24.22 11.40
C PRO A 142 -57.26 24.20 10.45
N THR A 143 -57.30 25.05 9.42
CA THR A 143 -58.34 25.04 8.39
C THR A 143 -58.25 23.87 7.40
N GLN A 144 -57.08 23.23 7.28
CA GLN A 144 -56.84 22.09 6.37
C GLN A 144 -57.14 20.73 7.01
N ALA A 145 -57.25 20.66 8.35
CA ALA A 145 -57.52 19.43 9.10
C ALA A 145 -59.01 19.25 9.51
N LEU A 146 -59.86 20.25 9.20
CA LEU A 146 -61.31 20.22 9.45
C LEU A 146 -62.13 19.80 8.21
N GLY A 147 -61.50 19.08 7.27
CA GLY A 147 -62.17 18.47 6.13
C GLY A 147 -63.04 17.29 6.58
N GLY A 148 -64.25 17.56 7.06
CA GLY A 148 -65.25 16.52 7.33
C GLY A 148 -66.28 16.81 8.43
N ALA A 149 -66.27 17.98 9.06
CA ALA A 149 -67.45 18.38 9.83
C ALA A 149 -68.56 18.71 8.84
N SER A 150 -69.43 17.73 8.60
CA SER A 150 -70.75 17.93 7.98
C SER A 150 -71.31 19.24 8.49
N VAL A 151 -71.34 20.25 7.63
CA VAL A 151 -71.99 21.53 7.92
C VAL A 151 -73.41 21.16 8.29
N ALA A 152 -73.73 21.21 9.58
CA ALA A 152 -75.10 21.12 10.04
C ALA A 152 -75.87 22.17 9.24
N ASP A 153 -76.96 21.75 8.62
CA ASP A 153 -77.81 22.60 7.80
C ASP A 153 -77.97 23.97 8.50
N PRO A 154 -77.63 25.09 7.84
CA PRO A 154 -77.66 26.40 8.48
C PRO A 154 -79.01 26.73 9.12
N ALA A 155 -80.11 26.12 8.65
CA ALA A 155 -81.42 26.24 9.28
C ALA A 155 -81.46 25.63 10.70
N THR A 156 -80.76 24.53 10.94
CA THR A 156 -80.70 23.87 12.24
C THR A 156 -79.85 24.67 13.23
N ALA A 157 -78.71 25.21 12.77
CA ALA A 157 -77.84 26.06 13.59
C ALA A 157 -78.52 27.37 14.02
N PHE A 158 -79.31 28.00 13.14
CA PHE A 158 -80.08 29.20 13.48
C PHE A 158 -81.26 28.90 14.43
N GLY A 159 -81.93 27.75 14.24
CA GLY A 159 -83.01 27.31 15.12
C GLY A 159 -82.54 27.08 16.56
N ASP A 160 -81.33 26.56 16.76
CA ASP A 160 -80.75 26.36 18.09
C ASP A 160 -80.33 27.68 18.74
N LEU A 161 -79.87 28.65 17.97
CA LEU A 161 -79.56 30.00 18.46
C LEU A 161 -80.81 30.71 18.99
N LEU A 162 -81.93 30.64 18.26
CA LEU A 162 -83.20 31.24 18.68
C LEU A 162 -83.77 30.56 19.93
N ARG A 163 -83.61 29.24 20.07
CA ARG A 163 -84.07 28.51 21.25
C ARG A 163 -83.26 28.81 22.51
N ASN A 164 -81.96 29.09 22.37
CA ASN A 164 -81.11 29.43 23.51
C ASN A 164 -81.23 30.87 24.00
N ASN A 165 -81.69 31.80 23.15
CA ASN A 165 -81.80 33.23 23.48
C ASN A 165 -83.22 33.68 23.86
N ILE A 166 -84.19 32.77 23.91
CA ILE A 166 -85.54 33.04 24.41
C ILE A 166 -85.74 32.22 25.69
N ARG A 167 -85.14 32.69 26.78
CA ARG A 167 -85.49 32.37 28.17
C ARG A 167 -85.37 33.62 29.03
#